data_AF-A0A9W8D2B2-F1
#
_entry.id   AF-A0A9W8D2B2-F1
#
_cell.length_a   1.000
_cell.length_b   1.000
_cell.length_c   1.000
_cell.angle_alpha   90.00
_cell.angle_beta   90.00
_cell.angle_gamma   90.00
#
_symmetry.space_group_name_H-M   'P 1'
#
loop_
_entity.id
_entity.type
_entity.pdbx_description
1 polymer ?
#
loop_
_entity_poly.entity_id
_entity_poly.type
_entity_poly.pdbx_seq_one_letter_code
_entity_poly.pdbx_strand_id
1 'polypeptide(L)'
;MLFGREEGIERVLNSPVATKYLMCLSRARKAGVTQMRLTKKYNIDARSTFHYIKTLDQFGLVLRFPTYENGSNTNLLVLRRFVDKNEDNEQAATESRETTNEADQNTDFADTRLLVHARLRETVMSILQASETGYMVETDLFTELKLDVWNNRHLKHFHRMMRYLNEHGYVETVLIQVPNIKSKNQQPGSDDPAVTEGALADSQDEDQVDEAQAEDSAESNDEDSAAEPSQSSAKKTRRRKRVRSIKESKCRPGYSYRRCARFIKPYANKRKVRSSVGIPLQAKDRAAAMHDASGSDDDANMSSSDDEAVDIDAIKEKDDISNMLAKPQVLLGKLALLPIDVQIVRMIALSGTYGI
;
A
#
# COMPACT_ATOMS: atom_id res chain seq x y z
N MET A 1 -7.73 38.02 -5.68
CA MET A 1 -6.49 37.64 -4.97
C MET A 1 -5.46 37.23 -6.01
N LEU A 2 -4.33 37.93 -6.13
CA LEU A 2 -3.43 37.86 -7.30
C LEU A 2 -2.40 36.71 -7.23
N PHE A 3 -2.25 36.09 -6.07
CA PHE A 3 -1.29 35.03 -5.81
C PHE A 3 -1.99 33.96 -4.96
N GLY A 4 -1.48 32.71 -4.99
CA GLY A 4 -2.03 31.58 -4.24
C GLY A 4 -1.95 31.76 -2.72
N ARG A 5 -1.77 30.67 -1.97
CA ARG A 5 -1.60 30.76 -0.50
C ARG A 5 -0.39 31.68 -0.17
N GLU A 6 -0.57 32.70 0.64
CA GLU A 6 0.44 33.75 0.90
C GLU A 6 1.76 33.18 1.45
N GLU A 7 1.66 32.18 2.33
CA GLU A 7 2.80 31.48 2.95
C GLU A 7 3.71 30.76 1.92
N GLY A 8 3.17 30.42 0.76
CA GLY A 8 3.92 29.71 -0.29
C GLY A 8 4.81 30.60 -1.14
N ILE A 9 4.50 31.90 -1.19
CA ILE A 9 5.11 32.83 -2.14
C ILE A 9 6.58 33.05 -1.78
N GLU A 10 6.89 33.28 -0.51
CA GLU A 10 8.26 33.52 -0.06
C GLU A 10 9.19 32.34 -0.36
N ARG A 11 8.73 31.10 -0.10
CA ARG A 11 9.51 29.88 -0.36
C ARG A 11 9.81 29.70 -1.84
N VAL A 12 8.84 29.99 -2.70
CA VAL A 12 9.00 29.89 -4.16
C VAL A 12 9.94 30.96 -4.68
N LEU A 13 9.84 32.20 -4.18
CA LEU A 13 10.70 33.32 -4.58
C LEU A 13 12.15 33.12 -4.14
N ASN A 14 12.39 32.40 -3.03
CA ASN A 14 13.74 32.05 -2.58
C ASN A 14 14.43 31.01 -3.51
N SER A 15 13.66 30.28 -4.32
CA SER A 15 14.23 29.36 -5.31
C SER A 15 14.45 30.06 -6.66
N PRO A 16 15.70 30.22 -7.13
CA PRO A 16 15.97 30.90 -8.40
C PRO A 16 15.41 30.12 -9.59
N VAL A 17 15.31 28.79 -9.50
CA VAL A 17 14.78 27.93 -10.56
C VAL A 17 13.25 28.05 -10.64
N ALA A 18 12.56 27.98 -9.51
CA ALA A 18 11.11 28.12 -9.47
C ALA A 18 10.67 29.51 -9.97
N THR A 19 11.43 30.55 -9.60
CA THR A 19 11.21 31.92 -10.10
C THR A 19 11.38 32.00 -11.62
N LYS A 20 12.40 31.36 -12.21
CA LYS A 20 12.56 31.28 -13.67
C LYS A 20 11.37 30.60 -14.35
N TYR A 21 10.83 29.53 -13.77
CA TYR A 21 9.64 28.85 -14.29
C TYR A 21 8.41 29.75 -14.25
N LEU A 22 8.15 30.42 -13.12
CA LEU A 22 7.07 31.39 -12.99
C LEU A 22 7.19 32.52 -14.01
N MET A 23 8.40 33.06 -14.22
CA MET A 23 8.65 34.07 -15.25
C MET A 23 8.34 33.52 -16.65
N CYS A 24 8.73 32.29 -16.97
CA CYS A 24 8.43 31.67 -18.26
C CYS A 24 6.92 31.51 -18.48
N LEU A 25 6.21 30.98 -17.48
CA LEU A 25 4.75 30.81 -17.53
C LEU A 25 4.04 32.17 -17.59
N SER A 26 4.58 33.18 -16.91
CA SER A 26 4.03 34.54 -16.93
C SER A 26 4.04 35.17 -18.32
N ARG A 27 5.07 34.85 -19.12
CA ARG A 27 5.23 35.31 -20.50
C ARG A 27 4.33 34.56 -21.46
N ALA A 28 4.12 33.26 -21.24
CA ALA A 28 3.22 32.44 -22.06
C ALA A 28 1.73 32.75 -21.85
N ARG A 29 1.37 33.34 -20.70
CA ARG A 29 0.01 33.76 -20.36
C ARG A 29 -1.00 32.60 -20.49
N LYS A 30 -1.96 32.76 -21.40
CA LYS A 30 -3.05 31.82 -21.70
C LYS A 30 -2.59 30.56 -22.43
N ALA A 31 -1.53 30.65 -23.23
CA ALA A 31 -1.05 29.53 -24.02
C ALA A 31 -0.42 28.43 -23.15
N GLY A 32 0.04 28.79 -21.93
CA GLY A 32 0.76 27.88 -21.06
C GLY A 32 2.11 27.45 -21.61
N VAL A 33 2.81 26.59 -20.87
CA VAL A 33 4.04 25.95 -21.32
C VAL A 33 4.01 24.49 -20.88
N THR A 34 4.35 23.57 -21.78
CA THR A 34 4.44 22.15 -21.43
C THR A 34 5.68 21.88 -20.57
N GLN A 35 5.56 20.92 -19.65
CA GLN A 35 6.66 20.48 -18.77
C GLN A 35 7.91 20.12 -19.58
N MET A 36 7.75 19.36 -20.67
CA MET A 36 8.85 19.00 -21.57
C MET A 36 9.58 20.24 -22.13
N ARG A 37 8.84 21.29 -22.52
CA ARG A 37 9.44 22.53 -23.03
C ARG A 37 10.23 23.28 -21.95
N LEU A 38 9.77 23.26 -20.70
CA LEU A 38 10.51 23.86 -19.57
C LEU A 38 11.82 23.11 -19.30
N THR A 39 11.77 21.77 -19.25
CA THR A 39 12.96 20.91 -19.05
C THR A 39 14.02 21.21 -20.10
N LYS A 40 13.64 21.24 -21.39
CA LYS A 40 14.54 21.53 -22.52
C LYS A 40 15.08 22.96 -22.48
N LYS A 41 14.24 23.95 -22.18
CA LYS A 41 14.63 25.37 -22.21
C LYS A 41 15.66 25.73 -21.14
N TYR A 42 15.55 25.13 -19.96
CA TYR A 42 16.44 25.43 -18.83
C TYR A 42 17.54 24.39 -18.64
N ASN A 43 17.55 23.31 -19.44
CA ASN A 43 18.48 22.19 -19.33
C ASN A 43 18.56 21.62 -17.90
N ILE A 44 17.40 21.42 -17.29
CA ILE A 44 17.26 20.85 -15.95
C ILE A 44 16.76 19.42 -16.10
N ASP A 45 17.20 18.54 -15.21
CA ASP A 45 16.72 17.16 -15.19
C ASP A 45 15.18 17.08 -15.02
N ALA A 46 14.55 16.08 -15.64
CA ALA A 46 13.10 15.94 -15.66
C ALA A 46 12.51 15.72 -14.25
N ARG A 47 13.24 15.00 -13.37
CA ARG A 47 12.82 14.75 -11.98
C ARG A 47 12.87 16.02 -11.15
N SER A 48 13.91 16.82 -11.32
CA SER A 48 14.03 18.14 -10.68
C SER A 48 12.94 19.09 -11.17
N THR A 49 12.68 19.11 -12.49
CA THR A 49 11.60 19.89 -13.09
C THR A 49 10.25 19.51 -12.49
N PHE A 50 9.98 18.20 -12.35
CA PHE A 50 8.76 17.70 -11.72
C PHE A 50 8.62 18.17 -10.27
N HIS A 51 9.70 18.13 -9.48
CA HIS A 51 9.69 18.62 -8.10
C HIS A 51 9.30 20.11 -8.03
N TYR A 52 9.92 20.97 -8.83
CA TYR A 52 9.57 22.41 -8.84
C TYR A 52 8.13 22.66 -9.29
N ILE A 53 7.65 21.93 -10.30
CA ILE A 53 6.25 22.04 -10.75
C ILE A 53 5.30 21.61 -9.63
N LYS A 54 5.59 20.49 -8.95
CA LYS A 54 4.79 20.00 -7.81
C LYS A 54 4.75 21.04 -6.68
N THR A 55 5.86 21.70 -6.37
CA THR A 55 5.90 22.79 -5.39
C THR A 55 5.02 23.97 -5.82
N LEU A 56 5.09 24.40 -7.09
CA LEU A 56 4.25 25.49 -7.62
C LEU A 56 2.75 25.14 -7.61
N ASP A 57 2.41 23.87 -7.85
CA ASP A 57 1.05 23.33 -7.81
C ASP A 57 0.51 23.26 -6.38
N GLN A 58 1.31 22.79 -5.42
CA GLN A 58 0.95 22.75 -3.99
C GLN A 58 0.64 24.14 -3.42
N PHE A 59 1.31 25.18 -3.91
CA PHE A 59 1.01 26.57 -3.52
C PHE A 59 -0.14 27.20 -4.31
N GLY A 60 -0.72 26.47 -5.27
CA GLY A 60 -1.84 26.90 -6.08
C GLY A 60 -1.50 28.03 -7.05
N LEU A 61 -0.23 28.16 -7.46
CA LEU A 61 0.24 29.19 -8.39
C LEU A 61 0.04 28.76 -9.85
N VAL A 62 0.20 27.48 -10.12
CA VAL A 62 0.12 26.85 -11.45
C VAL A 62 -0.96 25.77 -11.43
N LEU A 63 -1.70 25.64 -12.53
CA LEU A 63 -2.57 24.50 -12.79
C LEU A 63 -1.90 23.58 -13.82
N ARG A 64 -2.15 22.28 -13.67
CA ARG A 64 -1.63 21.22 -14.54
C ARG A 64 -2.76 20.61 -15.35
N PHE A 65 -2.58 20.56 -16.66
CA PHE A 65 -3.51 19.89 -17.57
C PHE A 65 -2.76 18.78 -18.29
N PRO A 66 -3.24 17.52 -18.30
CA PRO A 66 -2.63 16.45 -19.08
C PRO A 66 -2.73 16.79 -20.57
N THR A 67 -1.64 16.61 -21.32
CA THR A 67 -1.56 16.94 -22.75
C THR A 67 -0.57 16.02 -23.44
N TYR A 68 -0.86 15.60 -24.67
CA TYR A 68 0.05 14.79 -25.45
C TYR A 68 0.85 15.69 -26.41
N GLU A 69 2.18 15.70 -26.28
CA GLU A 69 3.09 16.42 -27.19
C GLU A 69 4.19 15.45 -27.64
N ASN A 70 4.41 15.33 -28.96
CA ASN A 70 5.41 14.43 -29.55
C ASN A 70 5.30 12.96 -29.11
N GLY A 71 4.07 12.41 -29.05
CA GLY A 71 3.84 11.02 -28.67
C GLY A 71 4.10 10.69 -27.20
N SER A 72 4.42 11.69 -26.37
CA SER A 72 4.59 11.54 -24.93
C SER A 72 3.51 12.29 -24.16
N ASN A 73 3.01 11.69 -23.08
CA ASN A 73 2.12 12.37 -22.15
C ASN A 73 2.94 13.36 -21.30
N THR A 74 2.57 14.64 -21.33
CA THR A 74 3.20 15.73 -20.59
C THR A 74 2.10 16.58 -19.93
N ASN A 75 2.47 17.41 -18.96
CA ASN A 75 1.54 18.38 -18.39
C ASN A 75 1.72 19.74 -19.07
N LEU A 76 0.63 20.33 -19.56
CA LEU A 76 0.54 21.74 -19.88
C LEU A 76 0.36 22.53 -18.58
N LEU A 77 1.22 23.52 -18.37
CA LEU A 77 1.23 24.33 -17.16
C LEU A 77 0.71 25.73 -17.49
N VAL A 78 -0.28 26.19 -16.72
CA VAL A 78 -0.88 27.52 -16.87
C VAL A 78 -0.89 28.21 -15.50
N LEU A 79 -0.53 29.49 -15.44
CA LEU A 79 -0.66 30.24 -14.19
C LEU A 79 -2.14 30.46 -13.87
N ARG A 80 -2.51 30.24 -12.61
CA ARG A 80 -3.90 30.33 -12.16
C ARG A 80 -4.59 31.64 -12.54
N ARG A 81 -3.88 32.77 -12.46
CA ARG A 81 -4.38 34.11 -12.83
C ARG A 81 -4.80 34.26 -14.30
N PHE A 82 -4.43 33.33 -15.17
CA PHE A 82 -4.76 33.36 -16.60
C PHE A 82 -5.83 32.35 -16.99
N VAL A 83 -6.31 31.55 -16.04
CA VAL A 83 -7.31 30.49 -16.27
C VAL A 83 -8.69 31.10 -16.50
N ASP A 84 -9.09 32.07 -15.65
CA ASP A 84 -10.38 32.80 -15.72
C ASP A 84 -10.64 33.54 -17.05
N LYS A 85 -9.66 33.55 -17.96
CA LYS A 85 -9.78 34.22 -19.25
C LYS A 85 -10.00 33.24 -20.40
N ASN A 86 -9.95 31.94 -20.16
CA ASN A 86 -10.12 30.89 -21.15
C ASN A 86 -11.27 29.98 -20.71
N GLU A 87 -12.43 30.16 -21.32
CA GLU A 87 -13.64 29.35 -21.06
C GLU A 87 -13.34 27.84 -21.27
N ASP A 88 -12.55 27.50 -22.30
CA ASP A 88 -12.16 26.12 -22.61
C ASP A 88 -11.33 25.44 -21.50
N ASN A 89 -10.59 26.23 -20.71
CA ASN A 89 -9.72 25.70 -19.66
C ASN A 89 -10.41 25.61 -18.29
N GLU A 90 -11.54 26.30 -18.09
CA GLU A 90 -12.26 26.27 -16.81
C GLU A 90 -12.92 24.91 -16.55
N GLN A 91 -13.44 24.25 -17.60
CA GLN A 91 -14.02 22.92 -17.48
C GLN A 91 -12.96 21.90 -17.07
N ALA A 92 -11.83 21.87 -17.79
CA ALA A 92 -10.70 21.00 -17.45
C ALA A 92 -10.07 21.32 -16.09
N ALA A 93 -10.10 22.59 -15.65
CA ALA A 93 -9.59 23.01 -14.35
C ALA A 93 -10.49 22.52 -13.21
N THR A 94 -11.80 22.43 -13.44
CA THR A 94 -12.76 21.93 -12.44
C THR A 94 -12.57 20.43 -12.24
N GLU A 95 -12.45 19.64 -13.32
CA GLU A 95 -12.17 18.20 -13.28
C GLU A 95 -10.80 17.88 -12.65
N SER A 96 -9.78 18.69 -12.97
CA SER A 96 -8.44 18.53 -12.38
C SER A 96 -8.38 18.90 -10.90
N ARG A 97 -9.32 19.74 -10.42
CA ARG A 97 -9.39 20.19 -9.03
C ARG A 97 -10.10 19.20 -8.12
N GLU A 98 -11.10 18.50 -8.62
CA GLU A 98 -11.73 17.39 -7.89
C GLU A 98 -10.72 16.27 -7.58
N THR A 99 -9.78 16.02 -8.50
CA THR A 99 -8.73 15.00 -8.29
C THR A 99 -7.56 15.44 -7.42
N THR A 100 -7.26 16.75 -7.32
CA THR A 100 -6.11 17.27 -6.56
C THR A 100 -6.45 17.81 -5.17
N ASN A 101 -7.67 18.28 -4.93
CA ASN A 101 -8.10 18.69 -3.58
C ASN A 101 -8.25 17.50 -2.60
N GLU A 102 -8.29 16.26 -3.09
CA GLU A 102 -8.18 15.06 -2.26
C GLU A 102 -6.75 14.75 -1.78
N ALA A 103 -5.74 15.49 -2.25
CA ALA A 103 -4.35 15.28 -1.87
C ALA A 103 -3.89 16.11 -0.64
N ASP A 104 -4.65 17.15 -0.25
CA ASP A 104 -4.47 17.86 1.03
C ASP A 104 -5.18 17.11 2.20
N GLN A 105 -5.80 15.95 1.95
CA GLN A 105 -6.35 15.03 2.96
C GLN A 105 -5.28 14.21 3.71
N ASN A 106 -4.00 14.58 3.68
CA ASN A 106 -2.98 13.80 4.39
C ASN A 106 -3.17 13.81 5.93
N THR A 107 -3.84 14.81 6.49
CA THR A 107 -4.26 14.79 7.90
C THR A 107 -5.46 13.88 8.13
N ASP A 108 -6.48 13.94 7.26
CA ASP A 108 -7.64 13.05 7.33
C ASP A 108 -7.27 11.58 7.05
N PHE A 109 -6.21 11.32 6.28
CA PHE A 109 -5.72 9.97 6.01
C PHE A 109 -5.01 9.36 7.22
N ALA A 110 -4.26 10.16 7.98
CA ALA A 110 -3.69 9.71 9.24
C ALA A 110 -4.80 9.35 10.24
N ASP A 111 -5.84 10.17 10.33
CA ASP A 111 -6.98 9.94 11.22
C ASP A 111 -7.83 8.75 10.78
N THR A 112 -8.13 8.60 9.48
CA THR A 112 -8.83 7.41 8.98
C THR A 112 -8.02 6.14 9.18
N ARG A 113 -6.70 6.18 8.98
CA ARG A 113 -5.82 5.04 9.26
C ARG A 113 -5.78 4.70 10.75
N LEU A 114 -5.73 5.70 11.63
CA LEU A 114 -5.82 5.51 13.08
C LEU A 114 -7.16 4.91 13.49
N LEU A 115 -8.27 5.37 12.91
CA LEU A 115 -9.61 4.83 13.15
C LEU A 115 -9.75 3.39 12.66
N VAL A 116 -9.19 3.08 11.47
CA VAL A 116 -9.17 1.70 10.94
C VAL A 116 -8.36 0.80 11.88
N HIS A 117 -7.17 1.23 12.32
CA HIS A 117 -6.36 0.47 13.27
C HIS A 117 -7.06 0.30 14.63
N ALA A 118 -7.73 1.32 15.14
CA ALA A 118 -8.49 1.25 16.39
C ALA A 118 -9.65 0.24 16.29
N ARG A 119 -10.42 0.32 15.20
CA ARG A 119 -11.55 -0.60 14.95
C ARG A 119 -11.07 -2.03 14.75
N LEU A 120 -10.01 -2.25 13.97
CA LEU A 120 -9.47 -3.60 13.76
C LEU A 120 -8.86 -4.18 15.04
N ARG A 121 -8.25 -3.35 15.89
CA ARG A 121 -7.80 -3.76 17.22
C ARG A 121 -8.97 -4.24 18.07
N GLU A 122 -10.05 -3.46 18.13
CA GLU A 122 -11.24 -3.80 18.90
C GLU A 122 -11.90 -5.10 18.41
N THR A 123 -12.01 -5.29 17.09
CA THR A 123 -12.55 -6.54 16.54
C THR A 123 -11.66 -7.74 16.83
N VAL A 124 -10.34 -7.62 16.68
CA VAL A 124 -9.39 -8.70 17.04
C VAL A 124 -9.49 -9.04 18.52
N MET A 125 -9.54 -8.04 19.41
CA MET A 125 -9.69 -8.28 20.84
C MET A 125 -11.03 -8.94 21.18
N SER A 126 -12.12 -8.48 20.59
CA SER A 126 -13.46 -9.06 20.74
C SER A 126 -13.47 -10.53 20.34
N ILE A 127 -12.93 -10.85 19.17
CA ILE A 127 -12.85 -12.22 18.65
C ILE A 127 -12.01 -13.12 19.59
N LEU A 128 -10.84 -12.64 20.01
CA LEU A 128 -9.97 -13.41 20.91
C LEU A 128 -10.53 -13.56 22.32
N GLN A 129 -11.34 -12.59 22.80
CA GLN A 129 -12.05 -12.69 24.09
C GLN A 129 -13.24 -13.65 24.03
N ALA A 130 -13.90 -13.75 22.88
CA ALA A 130 -15.00 -14.69 22.64
C ALA A 130 -14.51 -16.14 22.48
N SER A 131 -13.25 -16.34 22.11
CA SER A 131 -12.61 -17.66 22.06
C SER A 131 -12.50 -18.28 23.46
N GLU A 132 -13.01 -19.50 23.64
CA GLU A 132 -13.01 -20.22 24.93
C GLU A 132 -11.61 -20.40 25.50
N THR A 133 -10.62 -20.57 24.62
CA THR A 133 -9.25 -20.86 25.00
C THR A 133 -8.39 -19.60 25.18
N GLY A 134 -8.87 -18.44 24.71
CA GLY A 134 -8.13 -17.18 24.67
C GLY A 134 -6.96 -17.18 23.68
N TYR A 135 -6.87 -18.19 22.81
CA TYR A 135 -5.94 -18.24 21.68
C TYR A 135 -6.68 -18.62 20.39
N MET A 136 -6.16 -18.16 19.26
CA MET A 136 -6.71 -18.50 17.95
C MET A 136 -5.61 -18.59 16.89
N VAL A 137 -5.73 -19.52 15.96
CA VAL A 137 -4.77 -19.66 14.86
C VAL A 137 -4.87 -18.44 13.95
N GLU A 138 -3.74 -17.93 13.44
CA GLU A 138 -3.74 -16.74 12.56
C GLU A 138 -4.66 -16.90 11.34
N THR A 139 -4.77 -18.12 10.77
CA THR A 139 -5.66 -18.41 9.63
C THR A 139 -7.13 -18.25 9.99
N ASP A 140 -7.51 -18.69 11.17
CA ASP A 140 -8.90 -18.66 11.63
C ASP A 140 -9.24 -17.22 12.02
N LEU A 141 -8.31 -16.50 12.63
CA LEU A 141 -8.47 -15.07 12.95
C LEU A 141 -8.61 -14.21 11.69
N PHE A 142 -7.84 -14.53 10.66
CA PHE A 142 -7.95 -13.87 9.36
C PHE A 142 -9.31 -14.13 8.71
N THR A 143 -9.83 -15.36 8.82
CA THR A 143 -11.13 -15.76 8.28
C THR A 143 -12.28 -15.09 9.05
N GLU A 144 -12.18 -15.02 10.38
CA GLU A 144 -13.18 -14.37 11.26
C GLU A 144 -13.27 -12.86 11.04
N LEU A 145 -12.16 -12.21 10.68
CA LEU A 145 -12.13 -10.81 10.25
C LEU A 145 -12.74 -10.58 8.85
N LYS A 146 -13.17 -11.64 8.16
CA LYS A 146 -13.72 -11.61 6.78
C LYS A 146 -12.77 -10.95 5.78
N LEU A 147 -11.46 -11.13 6.00
CA LEU A 147 -10.45 -10.70 5.05
C LEU A 147 -10.26 -11.78 3.97
N ASP A 148 -10.04 -11.33 2.73
CA ASP A 148 -9.79 -12.25 1.62
C ASP A 148 -8.38 -12.85 1.70
N VAL A 149 -8.30 -14.19 1.81
CA VAL A 149 -7.06 -14.96 1.99
C VAL A 149 -6.21 -14.97 0.71
N TRP A 150 -6.85 -14.80 -0.44
CA TRP A 150 -6.19 -14.79 -1.75
C TRP A 150 -5.56 -13.43 -2.05
N ASN A 151 -6.01 -12.37 -1.36
CA ASN A 151 -5.45 -11.04 -1.52
C ASN A 151 -4.19 -10.84 -0.64
N ASN A 152 -3.02 -10.85 -1.28
CA ASN A 152 -1.73 -10.61 -0.63
C ASN A 152 -1.65 -9.26 0.12
N ARG A 153 -2.42 -8.25 -0.28
CA ARG A 153 -2.45 -6.96 0.42
C ARG A 153 -3.10 -7.07 1.78
N HIS A 154 -4.26 -7.74 1.86
CA HIS A 154 -4.94 -8.02 3.13
C HIS A 154 -4.03 -8.81 4.06
N LEU A 155 -3.33 -9.82 3.54
CA LEU A 155 -2.38 -10.62 4.32
C LEU A 155 -1.21 -9.77 4.84
N LYS A 156 -0.64 -8.89 4.02
CA LYS A 156 0.45 -7.97 4.42
C LYS A 156 -0.03 -6.99 5.48
N HIS A 157 -1.22 -6.41 5.31
CA HIS A 157 -1.82 -5.46 6.25
C HIS A 157 -2.15 -6.14 7.59
N PHE A 158 -2.75 -7.33 7.56
CA PHE A 158 -3.04 -8.14 8.74
C PHE A 158 -1.76 -8.44 9.54
N HIS A 159 -0.69 -8.92 8.89
CA HIS A 159 0.57 -9.20 9.57
C HIS A 159 1.23 -7.95 10.16
N ARG A 160 1.15 -6.79 9.47
CA ARG A 160 1.62 -5.51 10.01
C ARG A 160 0.86 -5.14 11.27
N MET A 161 -0.46 -5.29 11.26
CA MET A 161 -1.29 -5.05 12.45
C MET A 161 -0.98 -6.03 13.59
N MET A 162 -0.88 -7.33 13.32
CA MET A 162 -0.57 -8.32 14.36
C MET A 162 0.78 -8.03 15.02
N ARG A 163 1.78 -7.58 14.25
CA ARG A 163 3.05 -7.10 14.80
C ARG A 163 2.85 -5.87 15.70
N TYR A 164 2.11 -4.88 15.24
CA TYR A 164 1.80 -3.68 16.03
C TYR A 164 1.10 -4.03 17.34
N LEU A 165 0.09 -4.92 17.31
CA LEU A 165 -0.63 -5.36 18.50
C LEU A 165 0.28 -6.11 19.49
N ASN A 166 1.24 -6.88 18.97
CA ASN A 166 2.23 -7.58 19.78
C ASN A 166 3.23 -6.63 20.45
N GLU A 167 3.77 -5.67 19.70
CA GLU A 167 4.69 -4.65 20.23
C GLU A 167 4.06 -3.81 21.35
N HIS A 168 2.75 -3.55 21.27
CA HIS A 168 2.00 -2.80 22.28
C HIS A 168 1.44 -3.68 23.42
N GLY A 169 1.73 -4.99 23.40
CA GLY A 169 1.34 -5.91 24.48
C GLY A 169 -0.16 -6.24 24.52
N TYR A 170 -0.89 -6.03 23.42
CA TYR A 170 -2.30 -6.39 23.31
C TYR A 170 -2.49 -7.88 23.01
N VAL A 171 -1.60 -8.46 22.19
CA VAL A 171 -1.67 -9.84 21.72
C VAL A 171 -0.28 -10.46 21.79
N GLU A 172 -0.16 -11.69 22.25
CA GLU A 172 1.10 -12.45 22.18
C GLU A 172 1.06 -13.40 20.98
N THR A 173 2.06 -13.36 20.10
CA THR A 173 2.18 -14.37 19.03
C THR A 173 2.93 -15.59 19.55
N VAL A 174 2.23 -16.71 19.71
CA VAL A 174 2.78 -17.97 20.20
C VAL A 174 2.81 -19.01 19.07
N LEU A 175 3.86 -19.83 19.04
CA LEU A 175 3.92 -20.98 18.13
C LEU A 175 3.34 -22.20 18.86
N ILE A 176 2.20 -22.70 18.38
CA ILE A 176 1.54 -23.89 18.94
C ILE A 176 1.73 -25.06 17.97
N GLN A 177 2.02 -26.24 18.52
CA GLN A 177 2.01 -27.48 17.75
C GLN A 177 0.56 -27.93 17.54
N VAL A 178 0.11 -27.91 16.29
CA VAL A 178 -1.21 -28.39 15.89
C VAL A 178 -1.02 -29.75 15.23
N PRO A 179 -1.79 -30.79 15.61
CA PRO A 179 -1.73 -32.08 14.93
C PRO A 179 -2.04 -31.86 13.46
N ASN A 180 -1.19 -32.41 12.60
CA ASN A 180 -1.40 -32.42 11.17
C ASN A 180 -2.51 -33.43 10.91
N ILE A 181 -3.75 -32.96 10.90
CA ILE A 181 -4.89 -33.69 10.35
C ILE A 181 -4.65 -33.74 8.85
N LYS A 182 -3.69 -34.56 8.42
CA LYS A 182 -3.65 -35.01 7.04
C LYS A 182 -4.99 -35.67 6.86
N SER A 183 -5.87 -35.01 6.11
CA SER A 183 -7.17 -35.52 5.72
C SER A 183 -6.99 -36.98 5.36
N LYS A 184 -7.44 -37.87 6.25
CA LYS A 184 -7.50 -39.31 6.04
C LYS A 184 -8.54 -39.67 4.95
N ASN A 185 -8.82 -38.76 4.02
CA ASN A 185 -9.42 -39.06 2.72
C ASN A 185 -8.35 -39.71 1.82
N GLN A 186 -7.67 -40.73 2.34
CA GLN A 186 -7.39 -41.89 1.52
C GLN A 186 -8.77 -42.47 1.22
N GLN A 187 -9.08 -42.53 -0.06
CA GLN A 187 -10.30 -43.11 -0.60
C GLN A 187 -10.66 -44.38 0.19
N PRO A 188 -11.92 -44.56 0.64
CA PRO A 188 -12.38 -45.92 0.94
C PRO A 188 -12.07 -46.74 -0.31
N GLY A 189 -11.36 -47.85 -0.14
CA GLY A 189 -10.99 -48.73 -1.23
C GLY A 189 -12.21 -48.98 -2.10
N SER A 190 -12.12 -48.58 -3.38
CA SER A 190 -12.94 -49.17 -4.42
C SER A 190 -12.50 -50.63 -4.51
N ASP A 191 -13.15 -51.47 -3.72
CA ASP A 191 -13.28 -52.89 -4.03
C ASP A 191 -14.17 -52.97 -5.28
N ASP A 192 -13.60 -52.67 -6.45
CA ASP A 192 -14.24 -53.00 -7.72
C ASP A 192 -14.07 -54.51 -7.96
N PRO A 193 -15.17 -55.27 -8.03
CA PRO A 193 -15.12 -56.67 -8.41
C PRO A 193 -14.78 -56.78 -9.90
N ALA A 194 -13.93 -57.74 -10.23
CA ALA A 194 -13.59 -58.12 -11.59
C ALA A 194 -14.84 -58.24 -12.48
N VAL A 195 -14.93 -57.40 -13.51
CA VAL A 195 -15.84 -57.61 -14.64
C VAL A 195 -15.01 -57.78 -15.92
N THR A 196 -15.17 -59.00 -16.41
CA THR A 196 -14.80 -59.63 -17.67
C THR A 196 -14.96 -58.79 -18.95
N GLU A 197 -14.07 -59.14 -19.88
CA GLU A 197 -14.07 -58.99 -21.34
C GLU A 197 -15.39 -58.64 -22.05
N GLY A 198 -15.27 -57.80 -23.08
CA GLY A 198 -16.28 -57.60 -24.11
C GLY A 198 -15.80 -56.69 -25.22
N ALA A 199 -15.29 -57.28 -26.30
CA ALA A 199 -15.00 -56.64 -27.58
C ALA A 199 -16.24 -55.95 -28.17
N LEU A 200 -16.05 -54.86 -28.94
CA LEU A 200 -16.57 -54.75 -30.31
C LEU A 200 -16.01 -53.50 -31.02
N ALA A 201 -15.72 -53.69 -32.29
CA ALA A 201 -15.43 -52.67 -33.30
C ALA A 201 -16.61 -51.70 -33.49
N ASP A 202 -16.39 -50.50 -34.03
CA ASP A 202 -16.49 -50.23 -35.47
C ASP A 202 -16.36 -48.72 -35.76
N SER A 203 -15.84 -48.45 -36.96
CA SER A 203 -15.83 -47.27 -37.83
C SER A 203 -16.66 -46.00 -37.47
N GLN A 204 -16.11 -44.82 -37.78
CA GLN A 204 -16.45 -44.09 -39.02
C GLN A 204 -15.65 -42.79 -39.20
N ASP A 205 -15.34 -42.56 -40.47
CA ASP A 205 -14.78 -41.37 -41.10
C ASP A 205 -15.61 -40.10 -40.81
N GLU A 206 -15.00 -38.93 -40.88
CA GLU A 206 -15.41 -37.89 -41.85
C GLU A 206 -14.32 -36.84 -42.04
N ASP A 207 -14.16 -36.50 -43.31
CA ASP A 207 -13.34 -35.47 -43.94
C ASP A 207 -13.48 -34.08 -43.31
N GLN A 208 -12.41 -33.28 -43.37
CA GLN A 208 -12.53 -31.85 -43.69
C GLN A 208 -11.21 -31.24 -44.18
N VAL A 209 -11.18 -31.06 -45.51
CA VAL A 209 -10.70 -29.94 -46.36
C VAL A 209 -9.38 -29.23 -46.07
N ASP A 210 -8.62 -29.17 -47.17
CA ASP A 210 -7.53 -28.24 -47.49
C ASP A 210 -7.91 -26.76 -47.31
N GLU A 211 -7.02 -25.96 -46.72
CA GLU A 211 -6.79 -24.59 -47.22
C GLU A 211 -5.35 -24.12 -46.98
N ALA A 212 -4.71 -23.76 -48.08
CA ALA A 212 -3.33 -23.31 -48.17
C ALA A 212 -3.23 -21.78 -47.94
N GLN A 213 -2.29 -21.34 -47.09
CA GLN A 213 -1.62 -20.03 -47.17
C GLN A 213 -0.20 -20.20 -46.60
N ALA A 214 0.82 -20.20 -47.44
CA ALA A 214 1.58 -19.02 -47.86
C ALA A 214 2.62 -18.58 -46.81
N GLU A 215 3.86 -18.93 -47.16
CA GLU A 215 5.14 -18.35 -46.79
C GLU A 215 5.10 -16.93 -46.18
N ASP A 216 5.75 -16.73 -45.03
CA ASP A 216 6.89 -15.82 -44.99
C ASP A 216 7.83 -16.12 -43.81
N SER A 217 9.12 -16.11 -44.13
CA SER A 217 10.21 -16.50 -43.25
C SER A 217 10.76 -15.26 -42.56
N ALA A 218 10.62 -15.19 -41.23
CA ALA A 218 11.36 -14.24 -40.41
C ALA A 218 12.03 -14.97 -39.25
N GLU A 219 13.24 -15.49 -39.52
CA GLU A 219 14.20 -15.88 -38.50
C GLU A 219 14.50 -14.67 -37.61
N SER A 220 13.92 -14.66 -36.40
CA SER A 220 14.43 -13.86 -35.29
C SER A 220 15.07 -14.82 -34.30
N ASN A 221 16.40 -14.75 -34.23
CA ASN A 221 17.20 -15.38 -33.19
C ASN A 221 16.89 -14.67 -31.87
N ASP A 222 15.86 -15.13 -31.15
CA ASP A 222 15.74 -14.87 -29.73
C ASP A 222 16.75 -15.77 -29.01
N GLU A 223 17.95 -15.22 -28.82
CA GLU A 223 18.95 -15.77 -27.92
C GLU A 223 18.34 -15.90 -26.52
N ASP A 224 18.10 -17.17 -26.17
CA ASP A 224 17.73 -17.72 -24.88
C ASP A 224 18.81 -17.36 -23.84
N SER A 225 18.85 -16.08 -23.45
CA SER A 225 19.63 -15.60 -22.31
C SER A 225 18.91 -16.00 -21.04
N ALA A 226 19.04 -17.27 -20.69
CA ALA A 226 18.73 -17.81 -19.37
C ALA A 226 19.54 -17.01 -18.34
N ALA A 227 18.98 -15.90 -17.88
CA ALA A 227 19.59 -15.01 -16.92
C ALA A 227 19.91 -15.80 -15.66
N GLU A 228 21.19 -16.14 -15.47
CA GLU A 228 21.64 -16.86 -14.29
C GLU A 228 21.16 -16.10 -13.05
N PRO A 229 20.40 -16.76 -12.15
CA PRO A 229 19.86 -16.09 -10.98
C PRO A 229 21.03 -15.55 -10.17
N SER A 230 21.11 -14.22 -10.09
CA SER A 230 22.23 -13.52 -9.43
C SER A 230 22.56 -14.19 -8.10
N GLN A 231 23.86 -14.37 -7.81
CA GLN A 231 24.35 -15.15 -6.66
C GLN A 231 23.71 -14.72 -5.31
N SER A 232 23.19 -13.49 -5.22
CA SER A 232 22.43 -12.95 -4.09
C SER A 232 21.09 -13.67 -3.84
N SER A 233 20.34 -13.97 -4.91
CA SER A 233 19.03 -14.62 -4.87
C SER A 233 19.13 -16.08 -4.41
N ALA A 234 20.14 -16.81 -4.91
CA ALA A 234 20.41 -18.20 -4.55
C ALA A 234 20.78 -18.35 -3.05
N LYS A 235 21.60 -17.42 -2.51
CA LYS A 235 21.94 -17.37 -1.08
C LYS A 235 20.70 -17.15 -0.20
N LYS A 236 19.79 -16.26 -0.60
CA LYS A 236 18.53 -15.98 0.14
C LYS A 236 17.61 -17.20 0.16
N THR A 237 17.48 -17.91 -0.95
CA THR A 237 16.67 -19.14 -1.06
C THR A 237 17.23 -20.28 -0.22
N ARG A 238 18.56 -20.51 -0.24
CA ARG A 238 19.22 -21.51 0.62
C ARG A 238 18.99 -21.24 2.12
N ARG A 239 19.11 -19.99 2.56
CA ARG A 239 18.87 -19.60 3.96
C ARG A 239 17.42 -19.89 4.38
N ARG A 240 16.43 -19.58 3.52
CA ARG A 240 15.01 -19.88 3.78
C ARG A 240 14.74 -21.39 3.91
N LYS A 241 15.30 -22.21 3.01
CA LYS A 241 15.17 -23.68 3.07
C LYS A 241 15.77 -24.26 4.35
N ARG A 242 16.96 -23.78 4.78
CA ARG A 242 17.60 -24.23 6.03
C ARG A 242 16.78 -23.89 7.27
N VAL A 243 16.24 -22.66 7.36
CA VAL A 243 15.38 -22.26 8.49
C VAL A 243 14.11 -23.09 8.54
N ARG A 244 13.51 -23.41 7.38
CA ARG A 244 12.32 -24.25 7.30
C ARG A 244 12.62 -25.69 7.75
N SER A 245 13.71 -26.28 7.26
CA SER A 245 14.16 -27.63 7.65
C SER A 245 14.44 -27.74 9.16
N ILE A 246 15.10 -26.74 9.77
CA ILE A 246 15.34 -26.71 11.22
C ILE A 246 14.03 -26.62 12.02
N LYS A 247 13.03 -25.88 11.52
CA LYS A 247 11.71 -25.81 12.16
C LYS A 247 10.96 -27.14 12.04
N GLU A 248 11.01 -27.76 10.87
CA GLU A 248 10.36 -29.05 10.60
C GLU A 248 11.01 -30.19 11.39
N SER A 249 12.33 -30.21 11.55
CA SER A 249 13.03 -31.25 12.34
C SER A 249 12.76 -31.18 13.84
N LYS A 250 12.34 -30.01 14.35
CA LYS A 250 11.91 -29.83 15.75
C LYS A 250 10.43 -30.13 15.97
N CYS A 251 9.65 -30.39 14.93
CA CYS A 251 8.28 -30.86 15.07
C CYS A 251 8.26 -32.34 15.43
N ARG A 252 7.35 -32.74 16.32
CA ARG A 252 7.02 -34.17 16.46
C ARG A 252 6.40 -34.67 15.14
N PRO A 253 6.70 -35.92 14.72
CA PRO A 253 6.03 -36.52 13.56
C PRO A 253 4.50 -36.41 13.69
N GLY A 254 3.84 -35.93 12.64
CA GLY A 254 2.39 -35.72 12.66
C GLY A 254 1.92 -34.40 13.27
N TYR A 255 2.82 -33.47 13.61
CA TYR A 255 2.46 -32.13 14.08
C TYR A 255 3.06 -31.03 13.17
N SER A 256 2.41 -29.87 13.15
CA SER A 256 2.90 -28.67 12.48
C SER A 256 2.86 -27.48 13.44
N TYR A 257 3.90 -26.64 13.47
CA TYR A 257 3.82 -25.38 14.21
C TYR A 257 2.97 -24.37 13.43
N ARG A 258 1.92 -23.88 14.06
CA ARG A 258 1.11 -22.77 13.57
C ARG A 258 1.35 -21.56 14.46
N ARG A 259 1.27 -20.37 13.87
CA ARG A 259 1.27 -19.12 14.65
C ARG A 259 -0.14 -18.90 15.16
N CYS A 260 -0.23 -18.65 16.45
CA CYS A 260 -1.47 -18.35 17.13
C CYS A 260 -1.36 -17.00 17.82
N ALA A 261 -2.44 -16.24 17.76
CA ALA A 261 -2.62 -15.02 18.51
C ALA A 261 -3.23 -15.38 19.87
N ARG A 262 -2.61 -14.97 20.97
CA ARG A 262 -3.14 -15.13 22.32
C ARG A 262 -3.51 -13.76 22.87
N PHE A 263 -4.72 -13.64 23.40
CA PHE A 263 -5.11 -12.42 24.09
C PHE A 263 -4.32 -12.30 25.41
N ILE A 264 -3.56 -11.22 25.54
CA ILE A 264 -3.04 -10.81 26.84
C ILE A 264 -4.16 -10.01 27.48
N LYS A 265 -4.89 -10.59 28.45
CA LYS A 265 -5.75 -9.78 29.32
C LYS A 265 -4.89 -8.60 29.76
N PRO A 266 -5.31 -7.34 29.55
CA PRO A 266 -4.60 -6.22 30.11
C PRO A 266 -4.63 -6.47 31.61
N TYR A 267 -3.55 -7.06 32.13
CA TYR A 267 -3.23 -6.94 33.53
C TYR A 267 -3.36 -5.46 33.78
N ALA A 268 -4.19 -5.06 34.72
CA ALA A 268 -4.28 -3.70 35.22
C ALA A 268 -2.87 -3.34 35.69
N ASN A 269 -2.03 -2.97 34.74
CA ASN A 269 -0.60 -2.98 34.91
C ASN A 269 -0.36 -1.65 35.59
N LYS A 270 -0.30 -1.73 36.92
CA LYS A 270 0.50 -0.91 37.81
C LYS A 270 1.99 -0.98 37.43
N ARG A 271 2.32 -0.95 36.13
CA ARG A 271 3.64 -0.57 35.65
C ARG A 271 3.76 0.89 36.00
N LYS A 272 4.33 1.14 37.18
CA LYS A 272 5.11 2.35 37.44
C LYS A 272 5.97 2.55 36.20
N VAL A 273 5.52 3.42 35.31
CA VAL A 273 6.39 4.05 34.33
C VAL A 273 7.44 4.71 35.20
N ARG A 274 8.61 4.08 35.31
CA ARG A 274 9.81 4.78 35.78
C ARG A 274 10.04 5.84 34.72
N SER A 275 9.44 7.02 34.91
CA SER A 275 9.83 8.22 34.22
C SER A 275 11.25 8.52 34.69
N SER A 276 12.24 7.93 34.03
CA SER A 276 13.61 8.45 34.06
C SER A 276 13.64 9.71 33.20
N VAL A 277 12.89 10.74 33.63
CA VAL A 277 13.21 12.13 33.31
C VAL A 277 13.89 12.63 34.57
N GLY A 278 15.17 12.27 34.69
CA GLY A 278 16.06 12.89 35.67
C GLY A 278 16.25 14.33 35.24
N ILE A 279 15.61 15.25 35.96
CA ILE A 279 15.96 16.67 35.94
C ILE A 279 17.37 16.77 36.55
N PRO A 280 18.40 17.24 35.82
CA PRO A 280 19.67 17.53 36.46
C PRO A 280 19.57 18.91 37.13
N LEU A 281 19.40 18.90 38.45
CA LEU A 281 19.61 20.07 39.30
C LEU A 281 21.08 20.13 39.73
N GLN A 282 21.77 21.14 39.18
CA GLN A 282 22.85 21.97 39.74
C GLN A 282 24.24 21.38 40.05
N ALA A 283 25.27 22.01 39.45
CA ALA A 283 26.42 22.69 40.11
C ALA A 283 27.43 23.10 39.02
N LYS A 284 27.58 24.38 38.67
CA LYS A 284 28.59 25.32 39.20
C LYS A 284 29.99 24.73 39.46
N ASP A 285 30.95 25.37 38.81
CA ASP A 285 32.39 25.40 39.05
C ASP A 285 33.22 24.17 38.64
N ARG A 286 33.84 24.26 37.46
CA ARG A 286 35.30 24.07 37.31
C ARG A 286 35.82 24.62 36.00
N ALA A 287 36.86 25.44 36.16
CA ALA A 287 37.60 26.12 35.13
C ALA A 287 38.57 25.20 34.37
N ALA A 288 38.92 25.66 33.17
CA ALA A 288 40.22 25.55 32.51
C ALA A 288 40.90 24.18 32.42
N ALA A 289 40.89 23.61 31.21
CA ALA A 289 42.10 23.08 30.58
C ALA A 289 41.90 23.03 29.06
N MET A 290 42.70 23.82 28.35
CA MET A 290 43.00 23.67 26.94
C MET A 290 43.58 22.29 26.68
N HIS A 291 43.17 21.64 25.59
CA HIS A 291 44.08 20.83 24.78
C HIS A 291 43.53 20.69 23.35
N ASP A 292 44.30 21.26 22.42
CA ASP A 292 44.29 20.95 21.00
C ASP A 292 44.51 19.44 20.77
N ALA A 293 43.74 18.86 19.85
CA ALA A 293 44.22 17.84 18.92
C ALA A 293 43.19 17.61 17.81
N SER A 294 43.57 18.04 16.61
CA SER A 294 43.09 17.60 15.31
C SER A 294 43.05 16.07 15.17
N GLY A 295 42.00 15.55 14.54
CA GLY A 295 41.93 14.15 14.10
C GLY A 295 40.72 13.95 13.20
N SER A 296 40.93 14.18 11.91
CA SER A 296 40.07 13.80 10.80
C SER A 296 39.83 12.29 10.77
N ASP A 297 38.58 11.87 10.55
CA ASP A 297 38.27 10.64 9.80
C ASP A 297 36.88 10.80 9.16
N ASP A 298 36.90 11.01 7.84
CA ASP A 298 35.75 11.05 6.94
C ASP A 298 35.26 9.63 6.68
N ASP A 299 34.31 9.14 7.48
CA ASP A 299 33.56 7.93 7.15
C ASP A 299 32.37 8.27 6.24
N ALA A 300 32.59 8.07 4.94
CA ALA A 300 31.56 8.12 3.90
C ALA A 300 30.50 7.02 4.09
N ASN A 301 29.48 7.31 4.88
CA ASN A 301 28.28 6.48 4.99
C ASN A 301 27.32 6.78 3.82
N MET A 302 27.52 6.09 2.70
CA MET A 302 26.62 6.07 1.55
C MET A 302 25.30 5.39 1.94
N SER A 303 24.30 6.17 2.37
CA SER A 303 22.93 5.69 2.52
C SER A 303 22.28 5.53 1.14
N SER A 304 22.13 4.28 0.69
CA SER A 304 21.34 3.92 -0.49
C SER A 304 19.86 4.22 -0.23
N SER A 305 19.34 5.27 -0.87
CA SER A 305 17.94 5.67 -0.85
C SER A 305 17.12 4.78 -1.80
N ASP A 306 16.64 3.64 -1.29
CA ASP A 306 15.68 2.73 -1.94
C ASP A 306 14.24 2.95 -1.42
N ASP A 307 13.87 4.18 -1.06
CA ASP A 307 12.59 4.49 -0.39
C ASP A 307 11.44 4.95 -1.32
N GLU A 308 11.63 5.03 -2.64
CA GLU A 308 10.59 5.58 -3.53
C GLU A 308 9.59 4.57 -4.11
N ALA A 309 9.74 3.27 -3.85
CA ALA A 309 8.72 2.30 -4.20
C ALA A 309 7.50 2.32 -3.25
N VAL A 310 7.54 3.14 -2.18
CA VAL A 310 6.52 3.18 -1.12
C VAL A 310 5.26 3.95 -1.55
N ASP A 311 5.38 4.94 -2.43
CA ASP A 311 4.28 5.88 -2.72
C ASP A 311 3.21 5.30 -3.68
N ILE A 312 3.59 4.44 -4.63
CA ILE A 312 2.64 3.79 -5.55
C ILE A 312 1.81 2.73 -4.81
N ASP A 313 2.41 2.04 -3.83
CA ASP A 313 1.72 1.08 -2.97
C ASP A 313 0.73 1.78 -2.02
N ALA A 314 1.05 2.99 -1.55
CA ALA A 314 0.19 3.76 -0.64
C ALA A 314 -1.11 4.26 -1.30
N ILE A 315 -1.04 4.71 -2.57
CA ILE A 315 -2.22 5.17 -3.32
C ILE A 315 -3.17 4.00 -3.60
N LYS A 316 -2.65 2.83 -4.00
CA LYS A 316 -3.48 1.64 -4.20
C LYS A 316 -4.04 1.07 -2.87
N GLU A 317 -3.34 1.27 -1.75
CA GLU A 317 -3.83 0.92 -0.41
C GLU A 317 -4.99 1.83 0.03
N LYS A 318 -5.05 3.10 -0.41
CA LYS A 318 -6.17 4.04 -0.14
C LYS A 318 -7.48 3.57 -0.77
N ASP A 319 -7.47 3.22 -2.05
CA ASP A 319 -8.68 2.80 -2.78
C ASP A 319 -9.23 1.47 -2.24
N ASP A 320 -8.34 0.54 -1.87
CA ASP A 320 -8.73 -0.74 -1.31
C ASP A 320 -9.32 -0.63 0.10
N ILE A 321 -8.75 0.21 0.99
CA ILE A 321 -9.30 0.46 2.34
C ILE A 321 -10.66 1.15 2.23
N SER A 322 -10.80 2.12 1.32
CA SER A 322 -12.08 2.78 1.04
C SER A 322 -13.13 1.76 0.56
N ASN A 323 -12.76 0.88 -0.38
CA ASN A 323 -13.61 -0.20 -0.87
C ASN A 323 -13.94 -1.26 0.21
N MET A 324 -13.03 -1.52 1.16
CA MET A 324 -13.31 -2.38 2.32
C MET A 324 -14.35 -1.76 3.27
N LEU A 325 -14.33 -0.44 3.45
CA LEU A 325 -15.26 0.29 4.31
C LEU A 325 -16.62 0.57 3.65
N ALA A 326 -16.66 0.62 2.31
CA ALA A 326 -17.86 0.85 1.51
C ALA A 326 -18.78 -0.38 1.36
N LYS A 327 -18.31 -1.58 1.75
CA LYS A 327 -19.15 -2.79 1.71
C LYS A 327 -20.39 -2.60 2.62
N PRO A 328 -21.61 -2.86 2.13
CA PRO A 328 -22.86 -2.58 2.86
C PRO A 328 -22.96 -3.29 4.22
N GLN A 329 -22.25 -4.41 4.39
CA GLN A 329 -22.18 -5.17 5.64
C GLN A 329 -21.41 -4.43 6.76
N VAL A 330 -20.46 -3.55 6.41
CA VAL A 330 -19.72 -2.70 7.38
C VAL A 330 -20.56 -1.49 7.80
N LEU A 331 -21.42 -1.00 6.91
CA LEU A 331 -22.44 0.02 7.18
C LEU A 331 -23.58 -0.52 8.05
N LEU A 332 -24.01 -1.77 7.82
CA LEU A 332 -24.96 -2.49 8.70
C LEU A 332 -24.41 -2.66 10.12
N GLY A 333 -23.11 -2.89 10.28
CA GLY A 333 -22.46 -2.90 11.60
C GLY A 333 -22.48 -1.55 12.33
N LYS A 334 -22.59 -0.41 11.62
CA LYS A 334 -22.80 0.91 12.24
C LYS A 334 -24.25 1.13 12.68
N LEU A 335 -25.21 0.42 12.08
CA LEU A 335 -26.62 0.47 12.47
C LEU A 335 -26.85 -0.32 13.76
N ALA A 336 -26.14 -1.44 13.96
CA ALA A 336 -26.31 -2.31 15.14
C ALA A 336 -26.01 -1.65 16.50
N LEU A 337 -25.30 -0.51 16.53
CA LEU A 337 -25.02 0.26 17.75
C LEU A 337 -26.04 1.37 18.01
N LEU A 338 -26.98 1.61 17.10
CA LEU A 338 -28.06 2.59 17.27
C LEU A 338 -29.28 1.92 17.90
N PRO A 339 -30.09 2.65 18.70
CA PRO A 339 -31.39 2.16 19.15
C PRO A 339 -32.24 1.69 17.96
N ILE A 340 -33.02 0.63 18.16
CA ILE A 340 -33.84 -0.04 17.12
C ILE A 340 -34.68 0.98 16.34
N ASP A 341 -35.22 1.96 17.04
CA ASP A 341 -36.07 3.02 16.52
C ASP A 341 -35.36 3.85 15.43
N VAL A 342 -34.07 4.15 15.64
CA VAL A 342 -33.23 4.89 14.69
C VAL A 342 -32.82 4.03 13.49
N GLN A 343 -32.63 2.72 13.72
CA GLN A 343 -32.36 1.77 12.63
C GLN A 343 -33.54 1.69 11.67
N ILE A 344 -34.78 1.64 12.20
CA ILE A 344 -36.01 1.56 11.43
C ILE A 344 -36.22 2.83 10.60
N VAL A 345 -36.09 4.02 11.19
CA VAL A 345 -36.23 5.30 10.46
C VAL A 345 -35.23 5.41 9.31
N ARG A 346 -33.99 4.96 9.53
CA ARG A 346 -32.94 5.03 8.51
C ARG A 346 -33.10 3.97 7.42
N MET A 347 -33.61 2.78 7.77
CA MET A 347 -33.98 1.77 6.78
C MET A 347 -35.14 2.22 5.90
N ILE A 348 -36.16 2.87 6.49
CA ILE A 348 -37.29 3.45 5.74
C ILE A 348 -36.80 4.57 4.81
N ALA A 349 -35.89 5.44 5.28
CA ALA A 349 -35.30 6.49 4.44
C ALA A 349 -34.48 5.95 3.26
N LEU A 350 -33.79 4.82 3.43
CA LEU A 350 -33.01 4.17 2.37
C LEU A 350 -33.86 3.35 1.39
N SER A 351 -35.04 2.88 1.82
CA SER A 351 -35.99 2.17 0.95
C SER A 351 -36.92 3.13 0.21
N GLY A 352 -37.16 4.33 0.74
CA GLY A 352 -37.93 5.39 0.09
C GLY A 352 -37.29 6.03 -1.15
N THR A 353 -36.00 5.79 -1.41
CA THR A 353 -35.31 6.29 -2.63
C THR A 353 -35.37 5.31 -3.80
N TYR A 354 -35.99 4.13 -3.63
CA TYR A 354 -36.23 3.17 -4.71
C TYR A 354 -37.74 2.97 -4.90
N GLY A 355 -38.41 4.00 -5.42
CA GLY A 355 -39.86 3.95 -5.66
C GLY A 355 -40.48 5.20 -6.27
N ILE A 356 -39.95 5.63 -7.43
CA ILE A 356 -40.61 6.01 -8.71
C ILE A 356 -39.54 6.65 -9.60
#